data_AF-A0A1N7H2W9-F1
#
_entry.id   AF-A0A1N7H2W9-F1
#
_cell.length_a   1.000
_cell.length_b   1.000
_cell.length_c   1.000
_cell.angle_alpha   90.00
_cell.angle_beta   90.00
_cell.angle_gamma   90.00
#
_symmetry.space_group_name_H-M   'P 1'
#
loop_
_entity.id
_entity.type
_entity.pdbx_description
1 polymer ?
#
loop_
_entity_poly.entity_id
_entity_poly.type
_entity_poly.pdbx_seq_one_letter_code
_entity_poly.pdbx_strand_id
1 'polypeptide(L)' 'MSTSIRVSDETKAKLDRLKRDDESFDELLERLASDEEPITVGAWDTDTADRARDAIDRSRESFER' A
#
# COMPACT_ATOMS: atom_id res chain seq x y z
N MET A 1 16.34 11.44 2.44
CA MET A 1 15.99 11.85 1.06
C MET A 1 14.47 11.91 0.97
N SER A 2 13.88 12.82 0.20
CA SER A 2 12.41 12.91 0.08
C SER A 2 11.97 12.41 -1.30
N THR A 3 10.99 11.52 -1.32
CA THR A 3 10.35 10.98 -2.53
C THR A 3 8.88 11.36 -2.51
N SER A 4 8.32 11.72 -3.67
CA SER A 4 6.90 12.09 -3.79
C SER A 4 6.16 10.97 -4.52
N ILE A 5 5.07 10.50 -3.91
CA ILE A 5 4.15 9.51 -4.49
C ILE A 5 2.84 10.23 -4.82
N ARG A 6 2.38 10.10 -6.07
CA ARG A 6 1.06 10.60 -6.48
C ARG A 6 0.02 9.55 -6.13
N VAL A 7 -1.02 9.96 -5.41
CA VAL A 7 -2.15 9.13 -5.02
C VAL A 7 -3.45 9.79 -5.45
N SER A 8 -4.52 8.99 -5.57
CA SER A 8 -5.86 9.53 -5.79
C SER A 8 -6.36 10.28 -4.55
N ASP A 9 -7.31 11.19 -4.73
CA ASP A 9 -7.95 11.89 -3.60
C ASP A 9 -8.66 10.92 -2.66
N GLU A 10 -9.23 9.84 -3.19
CA GLU A 10 -9.86 8.79 -2.40
C GLU A 10 -8.84 8.06 -1.51
N THR A 11 -7.68 7.69 -2.08
CA THR A 11 -6.58 7.09 -1.33
C THR A 11 -6.09 8.05 -0.25
N LYS A 12 -5.94 9.34 -0.57
CA LYS A 12 -5.52 10.36 0.38
C LYS A 12 -6.51 10.50 1.55
N ALA A 13 -7.82 10.47 1.27
CA ALA A 13 -8.85 10.50 2.30
C ALA A 13 -8.84 9.25 3.20
N LYS A 14 -8.52 8.07 2.65
CA LYS A 14 -8.34 6.85 3.44
C LYS A 14 -7.12 6.96 4.36
N LEU A 15 -6.01 7.48 3.85
CA LEU A 15 -4.80 7.70 4.65
C LEU A 15 -5.04 8.72 5.78
N ASP A 16 -5.76 9.81 5.50
CA ASP A 16 -6.13 10.82 6.51
C ASP A 16 -6.93 10.19 7.68
N ARG A 17 -7.78 9.19 7.42
CA ARG A 17 -8.55 8.50 8.47
C ARG A 17 -7.71 7.53 9.32
N LEU A 18 -6.61 7.03 8.76
CA LEU A 18 -5.72 6.06 9.42
C LEU A 18 -4.56 6.72 10.17
N LYS A 19 -4.26 7.97 9.82
CA LYS A 19 -3.25 8.83 10.44
C LYS A 19 -3.68 9.19 11.88
N ARG A 20 -2.74 9.13 12.82
CA ARG A 20 -2.94 9.63 14.19
C ARG A 20 -2.75 11.16 14.26
N ASP A 21 -3.32 11.80 15.27
CA ASP A 21 -3.36 13.28 15.36
C ASP A 21 -1.97 13.96 15.32
N ASP A 22 -0.95 13.33 15.92
CA ASP A 22 0.44 13.84 15.95
C ASP A 22 1.40 13.14 14.97
N GLU A 23 0.89 12.28 14.07
CA GLU A 23 1.71 11.47 13.16
C GLU A 23 1.82 12.13 11.77
N SER A 24 2.99 12.13 11.14
CA SER A 24 3.16 12.53 9.74
C SER A 24 2.70 11.44 8.76
N PHE A 25 2.55 11.76 7.47
CA PHE A 25 2.25 10.71 6.49
C PHE A 25 3.39 9.72 6.33
N ASP A 26 4.63 10.16 6.56
CA ASP A 26 5.82 9.30 6.44
C ASP A 26 5.82 8.26 7.56
N GLU A 27 5.57 8.68 8.80
CA GLU A 27 5.46 7.79 9.96
C GLU A 27 4.27 6.82 9.85
N LEU A 28 3.13 7.29 9.31
CA LEU A 28 1.99 6.42 9.01
C LEU A 28 2.40 5.33 8.01
N LEU A 29 3.07 5.70 6.93
CA LEU A 29 3.50 4.75 5.90
C LEU A 29 4.56 3.78 6.42
N GLU A 30 5.50 4.26 7.24
CA GLU A 30 6.50 3.43 7.90
C GLU A 30 5.83 2.42 8.84
N ARG A 31 4.85 2.84 9.63
CA ARG A 31 4.08 1.94 10.51
C ARG A 31 3.31 0.89 9.72
N LEU A 32 2.57 1.30 8.69
CA LEU A 32 1.82 0.35 7.84
C LEU A 32 2.74 -0.65 7.15
N ALA A 33 3.91 -0.20 6.70
CA ALA A 33 4.91 -1.06 6.07
C ALA A 33 5.73 -1.89 7.08
N SER A 34 5.71 -1.55 8.37
CA SER A 34 6.40 -2.29 9.44
C SER A 34 5.52 -3.32 10.13
N ASP A 35 4.20 -3.10 10.16
CA ASP A 35 3.22 -4.08 10.68
C ASP A 35 3.03 -5.27 9.72
N GLU A 36 3.32 -5.09 8.43
CA GLU A 36 3.56 -6.19 7.49
C GLU A 36 5.05 -6.55 7.52
N GLU A 37 5.38 -7.78 7.94
CA GLU A 37 6.73 -8.33 7.78
C GLU A 37 7.23 -8.00 6.37
N PRO A 38 8.37 -7.29 6.20
CA PRO A 38 8.70 -6.69 4.93
C PRO A 38 8.76 -7.78 3.88
N ILE A 39 7.86 -7.70 2.89
CA ILE A 39 8.03 -8.39 1.62
C ILE A 39 9.31 -7.79 1.04
N THR A 40 10.40 -8.47 1.30
CA THR A 40 11.72 -8.11 0.80
C THR A 40 11.59 -8.04 -0.71
N VAL A 41 11.70 -6.84 -1.29
CA VAL A 41 11.67 -6.67 -2.74
C VAL A 41 12.89 -7.40 -3.29
N GLY A 42 12.65 -8.60 -3.83
CA GLY A 42 13.66 -9.58 -4.23
C GLY A 42 13.49 -10.99 -3.62
N ALA A 43 12.59 -11.18 -2.65
CA ALA A 43 12.31 -12.49 -2.02
C ALA A 43 11.10 -13.23 -2.64
N TRP A 44 10.41 -12.61 -3.60
CA TRP A 44 9.34 -13.27 -4.34
C TRP A 44 9.88 -13.74 -5.68
N ASP A 45 9.86 -15.05 -5.90
CA ASP A 45 10.01 -15.61 -7.24
C ASP A 45 8.92 -15.01 -8.15
N THR A 46 9.22 -14.82 -9.44
CA THR A 46 8.36 -14.11 -10.41
C THR A 46 6.90 -14.55 -10.35
N ASP A 47 6.64 -15.85 -10.22
CA ASP A 47 5.30 -16.43 -10.08
C ASP A 47 4.50 -15.91 -8.87
N THR A 48 5.16 -15.62 -7.75
CA THR A 48 4.50 -15.13 -6.53
C THR A 48 4.13 -13.66 -6.69
N ALA A 49 4.99 -12.87 -7.33
CA ALA A 49 4.70 -11.48 -7.64
C ALA A 49 3.54 -11.33 -8.65
N ASP A 50 3.49 -12.20 -9.65
CA ASP A 50 2.41 -12.20 -10.64
C ASP A 50 1.07 -12.63 -10.01
N ARG A 51 1.05 -13.65 -9.13
CA ARG A 51 -0.18 -13.99 -8.41
C ARG A 51 -0.68 -12.90 -7.46
N ALA A 52 0.22 -12.18 -6.82
CA ALA A 52 -0.16 -11.07 -5.95
C ALA A 52 -0.80 -9.93 -6.76
N ARG A 53 -0.25 -9.63 -7.95
CA ARG A 53 -0.85 -8.67 -8.90
C ARG A 53 -2.23 -9.14 -9.36
N ASP A 54 -2.35 -10.39 -9.79
CA ASP A 54 -3.63 -10.96 -10.24
C ASP A 54 -4.70 -10.96 -9.15
N ALA A 55 -4.31 -11.13 -7.88
CA ALA A 55 -5.23 -11.09 -6.75
C ALA A 55 -5.75 -9.66 -6.49
N ILE A 56 -4.88 -8.66 -6.61
CA ILE A 56 -5.25 -7.25 -6.48
C ILE A 56 -6.17 -6.83 -7.63
N ASP A 57 -5.86 -7.23 -8.87
CA ASP A 57 -6.67 -6.90 -10.04
C ASP A 57 -8.05 -7.58 -9.97
N ARG A 58 -8.14 -8.86 -9.62
CA ARG A 58 -9.44 -9.53 -9.38
C ARG A 58 -10.26 -8.89 -8.25
N SER A 59 -9.59 -8.43 -7.20
CA SER A 59 -10.29 -7.74 -6.12
C SER A 59 -10.87 -6.42 -6.62
N ARG A 60 -10.16 -5.68 -7.47
CA ARG A 60 -10.65 -4.43 -8.09
C ARG A 60 -11.82 -4.68 -9.03
N GLU A 61 -11.75 -5.70 -9.88
CA GLU A 61 -12.83 -6.08 -10.80
C GLU A 61 -14.11 -6.53 -10.05
N SER A 62 -13.96 -7.16 -8.87
CA SER A 62 -15.11 -7.59 -8.07
C SER A 62 -15.89 -6.45 -7.40
N PHE A 63 -15.28 -5.26 -7.27
CA PHE A 63 -15.93 -4.06 -6.75
C PHE A 63 -16.60 -3.22 -7.85
N GLU A 64 -16.36 -3.50 -9.13
CA GLU A 64 -16.96 -2.81 -10.28
C GLU A 64 -18.23 -3.51 -10.84
N ARG A 65 -18.80 -4.48 -10.11
CA ARG A 65 -20.06 -5.16 -10.47
C ARG A 65 -21.28 -4.68 -9.69
#